data_AF-A1L1L1-F1
#
_entry.id   AF-A1L1L1-F1
#
_cell.length_a   1.000
_cell.length_b   1.000
_cell.length_c   1.000
_cell.angle_alpha   90.00
_cell.angle_beta   90.00
_cell.angle_gamma   90.00
#
_symmetry.space_group_name_H-M   'P 1'
#
loop_
_entity.id
_entity.type
_entity.pdbx_description
1 polymer ?
#
loop_
_entity_poly.entity_id
_entity_poly.type
_entity_poly.pdbx_seq_one_letter_code
_entity_poly.pdbx_strand_id
1 'polypeptide(L)'
;MVLSTTVCRRIRRKAPCAFLKRTLKQKKPRLSLEKRCDLLIHLNCLLFVQKLAEESRTNACESKSGVIKKDHVQAAAKVILKKSRG
;
A
#
# COMPACT_ATOMS: atom_id res chain seq x y z
N MET A 1 -22.31 -27.70 -3.04
CA MET A 1 -21.32 -27.17 -2.08
C MET A 1 -20.03 -26.86 -2.83
N VAL A 2 -19.71 -25.58 -3.04
CA VAL A 2 -18.42 -25.17 -3.63
C VAL A 2 -17.42 -24.99 -2.49
N LEU A 3 -16.48 -25.92 -2.37
CA LEU A 3 -15.37 -25.83 -1.42
C LEU A 3 -14.41 -24.73 -1.89
N SER A 4 -14.49 -23.56 -1.27
CA SER A 4 -13.52 -22.49 -1.44
C SER A 4 -12.19 -22.91 -0.82
N THR A 5 -11.23 -23.34 -1.64
CA THR A 5 -9.85 -23.59 -1.23
C THR A 5 -9.15 -22.26 -0.96
N THR A 6 -9.43 -21.65 0.19
CA THR A 6 -8.63 -20.53 0.68
C THR A 6 -7.29 -21.09 1.12
N VAL A 7 -6.31 -21.06 0.22
CA VAL A 7 -4.91 -21.26 0.58
C VAL A 7 -4.58 -20.20 1.61
N CYS A 8 -4.49 -20.60 2.87
CA CYS A 8 -4.14 -19.74 3.99
C CYS A 8 -2.65 -19.40 3.88
N ARG A 9 -2.30 -18.55 2.91
CA ARG A 9 -0.94 -18.00 2.78
C ARG A 9 -0.69 -17.22 4.05
N ARG A 10 0.21 -17.74 4.90
CA ARG A 10 0.63 -17.14 6.16
C ARG A 10 1.08 -15.70 5.86
N ILE A 11 0.21 -14.72 6.12
CA ILE A 11 0.46 -13.31 5.82
C ILE A 11 1.66 -12.91 6.66
N ARG A 12 2.81 -12.65 6.01
CA ARG A 12 3.99 -12.15 6.69
C ARG A 12 3.71 -10.71 7.12
N ARG A 13 3.44 -10.51 8.42
CA ARG A 13 3.19 -9.18 9.01
C ARG A 13 4.46 -8.46 9.46
N LYS A 14 5.65 -9.01 9.17
CA LYS A 14 6.93 -8.42 9.58
C LYS A 14 7.25 -7.21 8.70
N ALA A 15 7.45 -6.05 9.34
CA ALA A 15 7.86 -4.82 8.66
C ALA A 15 9.22 -4.99 7.95
N PRO A 16 9.36 -4.56 6.68
CA PRO A 16 10.61 -4.66 5.93
C PRO A 16 11.57 -3.50 6.26
N CYS A 17 12.03 -3.43 7.51
CA CYS A 17 12.84 -2.32 8.05
C CYS A 17 14.09 -1.99 7.21
N ALA A 18 14.86 -3.01 6.83
CA ALA A 18 16.09 -2.82 6.05
C ALA A 18 15.82 -2.25 4.66
N PHE A 19 14.75 -2.72 4.02
CA PHE A 19 14.31 -2.22 2.71
C PHE A 19 13.88 -0.76 2.80
N LEU A 20 13.05 -0.41 3.80
CA LEU A 20 12.58 0.98 3.98
C LEU A 20 13.75 1.94 4.21
N LYS A 21 14.70 1.59 5.08
CA LYS A 21 15.91 2.40 5.32
C LYS A 21 16.73 2.60 4.06
N ARG A 22 16.95 1.52 3.28
CA ARG A 22 17.71 1.58 2.02
C ARG A 22 17.02 2.48 1.00
N THR A 23 15.72 2.30 0.78
CA THR A 23 14.94 3.10 -0.18
C THR A 23 14.94 4.59 0.18
N LEU A 24 14.83 4.92 1.46
CA LEU A 24 14.88 6.31 1.91
C LEU A 24 16.27 6.93 1.77
N LYS A 25 17.34 6.20 2.14
CA LYS A 25 18.72 6.67 1.95
C LYS A 25 19.08 6.88 0.47
N GLN A 26 18.53 6.07 -0.43
CA GLN A 26 18.71 6.27 -1.88
C GLN A 26 18.06 7.57 -2.36
N LYS A 27 16.88 7.93 -1.83
CA LYS A 27 16.18 9.17 -2.21
C LYS A 27 16.71 10.41 -1.49
N LYS A 28 17.15 10.28 -0.23
CA LYS A 28 17.70 11.36 0.60
C LYS A 28 18.93 10.88 1.38
N PRO A 29 20.14 10.94 0.80
CA PRO A 29 21.36 10.38 1.40
C PRO A 29 21.75 11.01 2.74
N ARG A 30 21.45 12.31 2.92
CA ARG A 30 21.79 13.07 4.13
C ARG A 30 20.72 12.99 5.23
N LEU A 31 19.64 12.23 5.02
CA LEU A 31 18.59 12.06 6.03
C LEU A 31 19.00 11.01 7.07
N SER A 32 19.12 11.45 8.32
CA SER A 32 19.25 10.56 9.47
C SER A 32 17.87 10.13 9.95
N LEU A 33 17.67 8.82 10.12
CA LEU A 33 16.45 8.25 10.67
C LEU A 33 16.71 7.81 12.11
N GLU A 34 15.86 8.24 13.03
CA GLU A 34 15.92 7.80 14.42
C GLU A 34 15.67 6.28 14.54
N LYS A 35 16.15 5.68 15.62
CA LYS A 35 15.92 4.28 15.94
C LYS A 35 14.40 3.99 15.91
N ARG A 36 14.00 2.97 15.14
CA ARG A 36 12.59 2.52 14.95
C ARG A 36 11.67 3.48 14.19
N CYS A 37 12.14 4.64 13.72
CA CYS A 37 11.36 5.52 12.84
C CYS A 37 10.85 4.80 11.57
N ASP A 38 11.60 3.79 11.11
CA ASP A 38 11.20 2.91 9.99
C ASP A 38 9.86 2.18 10.20
N LEU A 39 9.43 1.95 11.44
CA LEU A 39 8.13 1.35 11.74
C LEU A 39 6.96 2.32 11.46
N LEU A 40 7.13 3.61 11.75
CA LEU A 40 6.13 4.63 11.43
C LEU A 40 5.99 4.82 9.93
N ILE A 41 7.11 4.76 9.21
CA ILE A 41 7.12 4.80 7.75
C ILE A 41 6.40 3.58 7.18
N HIS A 42 6.64 2.39 7.74
CA HIS A 42 5.91 1.19 7.35
C HIS A 42 4.41 1.32 7.58
N LEU A 43 4.01 1.83 8.75
CA LEU A 43 2.60 2.09 9.07
C LEU A 43 1.98 3.04 8.04
N ASN A 44 2.66 4.13 7.69
CA ASN A 44 2.20 5.06 6.67
C ASN A 44 2.05 4.38 5.30
N CYS A 45 2.98 3.50 4.91
CA CYS A 45 2.83 2.69 3.69
C CYS A 45 1.62 1.77 3.74
N LEU A 46 1.34 1.11 4.88
CA LEU A 46 0.16 0.27 5.04
C LEU A 46 -1.14 1.07 4.92
N LEU A 47 -1.21 2.24 5.58
CA LEU A 47 -2.35 3.14 5.49
C LEU A 47 -2.56 3.68 4.07
N PHE A 48 -1.47 3.98 3.35
CA PHE A 48 -1.52 4.36 1.94
C PHE A 48 -2.13 3.25 1.07
N VAL A 49 -1.66 2.02 1.22
CA VAL A 49 -2.16 0.86 0.46
C VAL A 49 -3.62 0.56 0.82
N GLN A 50 -4.01 0.71 2.08
CA GLN A 50 -5.41 0.56 2.50
C GLN A 50 -6.31 1.57 1.79
N LYS A 51 -5.97 2.87 1.83
CA LYS A 51 -6.74 3.93 1.16
C LYS A 51 -6.79 3.71 -0.36
N LEU A 52 -5.68 3.29 -0.95
CA LEU A 52 -5.60 2.96 -2.38
C LEU A 52 -6.53 1.79 -2.73
N ALA A 53 -6.58 0.74 -1.91
CA ALA A 53 -7.44 -0.41 -2.11
C ALA A 53 -8.93 -0.05 -1.97
N GLU A 54 -9.28 0.76 -0.96
CA GLU A 54 -10.65 1.25 -0.75
C GLU A 54 -11.13 2.09 -1.95
N GLU A 55 -10.34 3.07 -2.38
CA GLU A 55 -10.66 3.93 -3.53
C GLU A 55 -10.71 3.13 -4.85
N SER A 56 -9.79 2.18 -5.05
CA SER A 56 -9.80 1.31 -6.24
C SER A 56 -11.03 0.41 -6.27
N ARG A 57 -11.50 -0.06 -5.11
CA ARG A 57 -12.72 -0.85 -4.98
C ARG A 57 -13.95 -0.02 -5.31
N THR A 58 -14.04 1.22 -4.82
CA THR A 58 -15.13 2.15 -5.15
C THR A 58 -15.19 2.38 -6.67
N ASN A 59 -14.06 2.68 -7.31
CA ASN A 59 -14.00 2.86 -8.77
C ASN A 59 -14.41 1.60 -9.57
N ALA A 60 -14.07 0.41 -9.06
CA ALA A 60 -14.50 -0.86 -9.66
C ALA A 60 -16.01 -1.07 -9.52
N CYS A 61 -16.58 -0.76 -8.36
CA CYS A 61 -18.02 -0.84 -8.12
C CYS A 61 -18.80 0.15 -9.01
N GLU A 62 -18.34 1.40 -9.15
CA GLU A 62 -18.96 2.41 -10.00
C GLU A 62 -18.95 2.02 -11.49
N SER A 63 -17.88 1.38 -11.95
CA SER A 63 -17.75 0.88 -13.33
C SER A 63 -18.39 -0.50 -13.55
N LYS A 64 -19.13 -1.04 -12.56
CA LYS A 64 -19.78 -2.36 -12.59
C LYS A 64 -18.82 -3.51 -12.92
N SER A 65 -17.56 -3.39 -12.48
CA SER A 65 -16.53 -4.42 -12.67
C SER A 65 -16.48 -5.35 -11.45
N GLY A 66 -16.56 -6.67 -11.67
CA GLY A 66 -16.38 -7.67 -10.62
C GLY A 66 -14.93 -7.83 -10.13
N VAL A 67 -13.97 -7.17 -10.79
CA VAL A 67 -12.54 -7.22 -10.48
C VAL A 67 -11.90 -5.83 -10.53
N ILE A 68 -10.85 -5.62 -9.74
CA ILE A 68 -10.06 -4.38 -9.77
C ILE A 68 -9.12 -4.42 -10.98
N LYS A 69 -9.42 -3.63 -12.03
CA LYS A 69 -8.59 -3.47 -13.22
C LYS A 69 -7.49 -2.42 -13.00
N LYS A 70 -6.49 -2.42 -13.88
CA LYS A 70 -5.38 -1.44 -13.90
C LYS A 70 -5.87 0.01 -13.89
N ASP A 71 -6.93 0.31 -14.63
CA ASP A 71 -7.45 1.67 -14.77
C ASP A 71 -8.02 2.21 -13.45
N HIS A 72 -8.68 1.34 -12.66
CA HIS A 72 -9.23 1.71 -11.35
C HIS A 72 -8.11 2.06 -10.37
N VAL A 73 -7.02 1.27 -10.38
CA VAL A 73 -5.84 1.53 -9.56
C VAL A 73 -5.13 2.81 -10.01
N GLN A 74 -5.03 3.06 -11.32
CA GLN A 74 -4.39 4.27 -11.84
C GLN A 74 -5.18 5.53 -11.47
N ALA A 75 -6.52 5.49 -11.57
CA ALA A 75 -7.39 6.57 -11.14
C ALA A 75 -7.27 6.81 -9.62
N ALA A 76 -7.39 5.74 -8.82
CA ALA A 76 -7.23 5.82 -7.37
C ALA A 76 -5.85 6.33 -6.96
N ALA A 77 -4.78 5.87 -7.62
CA ALA A 77 -3.42 6.28 -7.32
C ALA A 77 -3.23 7.79 -7.47
N LYS A 78 -3.80 8.42 -8.51
CA LYS A 78 -3.74 9.89 -8.68
C LYS A 78 -4.37 10.61 -7.49
N VAL A 79 -5.52 10.15 -7.02
CA VAL A 79 -6.26 10.74 -5.89
C VAL A 79 -5.50 10.52 -4.57
N ILE A 80 -5.10 9.29 -4.29
CA ILE A 80 -4.46 8.94 -3.01
C ILE A 80 -3.06 9.55 -2.92
N LEU A 81 -2.25 9.57 -3.99
CA LEU A 81 -0.96 10.25 -3.99
C LEU A 81 -1.10 11.76 -3.73
N LYS A 82 -2.19 12.39 -4.17
CA LYS A 82 -2.49 13.80 -3.86
C LYS A 82 -2.87 13.98 -2.39
N LYS A 83 -3.71 13.10 -1.84
CA LYS A 83 -4.13 13.09 -0.42
C LYS A 83 -2.97 12.78 0.54
N SER A 84 -1.97 12.03 0.10
CA SER A 84 -0.82 11.60 0.91
C SER A 84 0.38 12.55 0.86
N ARG A 85 0.26 13.70 0.18
CA ARG A 85 1.25 14.76 0.32
C ARG A 85 1.22 15.29 1.75
N GLY A 86 2.37 15.27 2.40
CA GLY A 86 2.59 15.94 3.69
C GLY A 86 3.09 17.36 3.50
#